data_AF-A0A5S9Q8C5-F1
#
_entry.id   AF-A0A5S9Q8C5-F1
#
_cell.length_a   1.000
_cell.length_b   1.000
_cell.length_c   1.000
_cell.angle_alpha   90.00
_cell.angle_beta   90.00
_cell.angle_gamma   90.00
#
_symmetry.space_group_name_H-M   'P 1'
#
loop_
_entity.id
_entity.type
_entity.pdbx_description
1 polymer ?
#
loop_
_entity_poly.entity_id
_entity_poly.type
_entity_poly.pdbx_seq_one_letter_code
_entity_poly.pdbx_strand_id
1 'polypeptide(L)'
;MDDFYSPAQRSVSNRFTLWREQGRRKQSTEIDLATKSPAEYQNLKNSTNKPDVFLVPRDKTRSSLLGLHPKNNPFVQTLREFDQGHQHFAGSAMERHYTSFQPQSMAVVLGLADSESSKLHPDAAVLPWWAAADQSNWRNMDAQQRRLRYKYPKRYGLDANVDYGCQFYGPVSKGVGELEYQRHVKTHQLILKNGYLPYMHGHLTGQFLVSENDWVWVCHKGNHRYVSLLALGLERIPVVFNSKPGSSVVVQRNDVSHWPNVTNGLFSEDEALQVFDRFISTTNK
;
A
#
# COMPACT_ATOMS: atom_id res chain seq x y z
N MET A 1 -14.37 -17.12 -26.25
CA MET A 1 -14.17 -17.01 -24.79
C MET A 1 -12.68 -17.09 -24.64
N ASP A 2 -12.02 -15.96 -24.88
CA ASP A 2 -10.65 -15.97 -25.38
C ASP A 2 -9.70 -15.75 -24.21
N ASP A 3 -8.82 -16.74 -24.04
CA ASP A 3 -8.01 -16.96 -22.86
C ASP A 3 -6.79 -16.02 -22.91
N PHE A 4 -6.77 -15.01 -22.05
CA PHE A 4 -5.79 -13.90 -22.03
C PHE A 4 -4.38 -14.25 -21.52
N TYR A 5 -3.99 -15.53 -21.40
CA TYR A 5 -2.81 -15.93 -20.61
C TYR A 5 -1.85 -16.91 -21.32
N SER A 6 -0.54 -16.63 -21.19
CA SER A 6 0.57 -17.47 -21.67
C SER A 6 0.75 -18.77 -20.87
N PRO A 7 1.47 -19.79 -21.39
CA PRO A 7 1.64 -21.09 -20.72
C PRO A 7 2.24 -21.05 -19.31
N ALA A 8 3.15 -20.11 -19.02
CA ALA A 8 3.67 -19.89 -17.67
C ALA A 8 2.60 -19.31 -16.72
N GLN A 9 1.76 -18.42 -17.24
CA GLN A 9 0.59 -17.88 -16.54
C GLN A 9 -0.51 -18.93 -16.38
N ARG A 10 -0.56 -20.00 -17.19
CA ARG A 10 -1.54 -21.12 -17.00
C ARG A 10 -1.29 -21.93 -15.74
N SER A 11 -0.04 -22.17 -15.33
CA SER A 11 0.26 -22.92 -14.09
C SER A 11 -0.11 -22.14 -12.82
N VAL A 12 -0.07 -20.80 -12.92
CA VAL A 12 -0.52 -19.86 -11.90
C VAL A 12 -2.04 -19.66 -11.97
N SER A 13 -2.60 -19.53 -13.17
CA SER A 13 -4.05 -19.46 -13.48
C SER A 13 -4.82 -20.67 -12.96
N ASN A 14 -4.27 -21.88 -13.07
CA ASN A 14 -4.87 -23.10 -12.50
C ASN A 14 -4.94 -23.05 -10.95
N ARG A 15 -4.01 -22.35 -10.29
CA ARG A 15 -4.06 -22.12 -8.83
C ARG A 15 -5.01 -20.98 -8.46
N PHE A 16 -5.31 -20.07 -9.39
CA PHE A 16 -6.39 -19.09 -9.28
C PHE A 16 -7.76 -19.62 -9.69
N THR A 17 -7.84 -20.80 -10.32
CA THR A 17 -9.12 -21.51 -10.55
C THR A 17 -9.78 -21.82 -9.22
N LEU A 18 -9.03 -22.21 -8.18
CA LEU A 18 -9.54 -22.39 -6.81
C LEU A 18 -10.09 -21.08 -6.20
N TRP A 19 -9.45 -19.94 -6.45
CA TRP A 19 -9.96 -18.63 -6.03
C TRP A 19 -11.26 -18.27 -6.75
N ARG A 20 -11.30 -18.42 -8.08
CA ARG A 20 -12.51 -18.21 -8.89
C ARG A 20 -13.63 -19.19 -8.52
N GLU A 21 -13.30 -20.42 -8.16
CA GLU A 21 -14.26 -21.41 -7.67
C GLU A 21 -14.79 -21.06 -6.28
N GLN A 22 -13.98 -20.53 -5.38
CA GLN A 22 -14.45 -20.01 -4.08
C GLN A 22 -15.33 -18.75 -4.25
N GLY A 23 -14.97 -17.86 -5.16
CA GLY A 23 -15.79 -16.70 -5.53
C GLY A 23 -17.13 -17.11 -6.17
N ARG A 24 -17.11 -18.08 -7.10
CA ARG A 24 -18.33 -18.65 -7.71
C ARG A 24 -19.23 -19.33 -6.69
N ARG A 25 -18.68 -20.04 -5.70
CA ARG A 25 -19.45 -20.62 -4.58
C ARG A 25 -20.07 -19.55 -3.67
N LYS A 26 -19.57 -18.32 -3.69
CA LYS A 26 -20.04 -17.20 -2.85
C LYS A 26 -20.79 -16.09 -3.60
N GLN A 27 -20.94 -16.20 -4.93
CA GLN A 27 -21.63 -15.22 -5.81
C GLN A 27 -21.05 -13.80 -5.77
N SER A 28 -19.73 -13.62 -5.64
CA SER A 28 -19.11 -12.30 -5.78
C SER A 28 -19.10 -11.84 -7.24
N THR A 29 -19.51 -10.60 -7.51
CA THR A 29 -19.34 -9.98 -8.83
C THR A 29 -17.89 -9.54 -9.00
N GLU A 30 -17.28 -9.92 -10.12
CA GLU A 30 -15.98 -9.39 -10.53
C GLU A 30 -16.19 -8.22 -11.50
N ILE A 31 -15.55 -7.09 -11.21
CA ILE A 31 -15.66 -5.85 -11.98
C ILE A 31 -14.26 -5.49 -12.47
N ASP A 32 -14.03 -5.57 -13.79
CA ASP A 32 -12.75 -5.16 -14.39
C ASP A 32 -12.73 -3.64 -14.56
N LEU A 33 -11.75 -2.98 -13.93
CA LEU A 33 -11.55 -1.54 -14.00
C LEU A 33 -10.64 -1.13 -15.16
N ALA A 34 -10.23 -2.04 -16.05
CA ALA A 34 -9.42 -1.69 -17.23
C ALA A 34 -10.10 -0.68 -18.17
N THR A 35 -11.44 -0.61 -18.17
CA THR A 35 -12.22 0.22 -19.11
C THR A 35 -13.20 1.17 -18.44
N LYS A 36 -13.27 1.19 -17.10
CA LYS A 36 -14.23 2.00 -16.34
C LYS A 36 -13.55 2.72 -15.19
N SER A 37 -13.95 3.96 -14.96
CA SER A 37 -13.42 4.74 -13.85
C SER A 37 -14.02 4.26 -12.52
N PRO A 38 -13.25 4.15 -11.44
CA PRO A 38 -13.80 3.88 -10.11
C PRO A 38 -14.78 4.96 -9.63
N ALA A 39 -14.76 6.18 -10.21
CA ALA A 39 -15.72 7.25 -9.88
C ALA A 39 -17.16 6.94 -10.31
N GLU A 40 -17.36 6.01 -11.25
CA GLU A 40 -18.69 5.55 -11.67
C GLU A 40 -19.37 4.70 -10.58
N TYR A 41 -18.62 4.23 -9.58
CA TYR A 41 -19.11 3.36 -8.52
C TYR A 41 -19.38 4.17 -7.26
N GLN A 42 -20.61 4.66 -7.13
CA GLN A 42 -21.12 5.29 -5.91
C GLN A 42 -22.03 4.32 -5.15
N ASN A 43 -22.10 4.46 -3.82
CA ASN A 43 -23.09 3.78 -2.97
C ASN A 43 -23.09 2.24 -3.07
N LEU A 44 -21.92 1.62 -3.26
CA LEU A 44 -21.81 0.16 -3.20
C LEU A 44 -22.22 -0.32 -1.80
N LYS A 45 -23.14 -1.29 -1.75
CA LYS A 45 -23.55 -1.90 -0.48
C LYS A 45 -22.35 -2.65 0.10
N ASN A 46 -21.86 -2.19 1.25
CA ASN A 46 -20.85 -2.89 2.05
C ASN A 46 -21.45 -4.18 2.65
N SER A 47 -21.69 -5.19 1.83
CA SER A 47 -22.02 -6.53 2.29
C SER A 47 -20.73 -7.19 2.78
N THR A 48 -20.61 -7.34 4.11
CA THR A 48 -19.45 -8.00 4.74
C THR A 48 -19.31 -9.47 4.32
N ASN A 49 -20.41 -10.11 3.92
CA ASN A 49 -20.42 -11.53 3.56
C ASN A 49 -20.16 -11.78 2.06
N LYS A 50 -20.39 -10.78 1.20
CA LYS A 50 -20.27 -10.90 -0.26
C LYS A 50 -19.86 -9.55 -0.87
N PRO A 51 -18.61 -9.11 -0.69
CA PRO A 51 -18.16 -7.86 -1.30
C PRO A 51 -17.97 -8.06 -2.81
N ASP A 52 -18.32 -7.04 -3.59
CA ASP A 52 -17.90 -6.95 -4.99
C ASP A 52 -16.36 -6.85 -5.05
N VAL A 53 -15.78 -7.56 -6.01
CA VAL A 53 -14.33 -7.61 -6.22
C VAL A 53 -13.98 -6.81 -7.46
N PHE A 54 -13.13 -5.81 -7.28
CA PHE A 54 -12.64 -4.95 -8.34
C PHE A 54 -11.27 -5.45 -8.79
N LEU A 55 -11.13 -5.73 -10.07
CA LEU A 55 -9.88 -6.15 -10.70
C LEU A 55 -9.16 -4.90 -11.20
N VAL A 56 -8.15 -4.45 -10.43
CA VAL A 56 -7.39 -3.25 -10.74
C VAL A 56 -6.19 -3.61 -11.61
N PRO A 57 -5.98 -2.97 -12.78
CA PRO A 57 -4.74 -3.13 -13.55
C PRO A 57 -3.50 -2.89 -12.68
N ARG A 58 -2.51 -3.77 -12.80
CA ARG A 58 -1.26 -3.70 -12.04
C ARG A 58 -0.64 -2.31 -12.02
N ASP A 59 -0.50 -1.68 -13.17
CA ASP A 59 0.09 -0.35 -13.34
C ASP A 59 -0.74 0.79 -12.72
N LYS A 60 -2.02 0.53 -12.41
CA LYS A 60 -2.91 1.43 -11.68
C LYS A 60 -2.85 1.24 -10.16
N THR A 61 -1.99 0.37 -9.62
CA THR A 61 -1.84 0.21 -8.17
C THR A 61 -0.66 1.00 -7.60
N ARG A 62 -0.74 1.41 -6.34
CA ARG A 62 0.33 2.06 -5.59
C ARG A 62 0.47 1.43 -4.20
N SER A 63 1.70 1.42 -3.66
CA SER A 63 1.89 1.13 -2.23
C SER A 63 1.24 2.25 -1.38
N SER A 64 1.15 2.03 -0.07
CA SER A 64 0.46 2.91 0.88
C SER A 64 1.08 4.32 0.98
N LEU A 65 1.67 4.68 2.13
CA LEU A 65 2.14 6.04 2.42
C LEU A 65 3.06 6.64 1.34
N LEU A 66 3.91 5.83 0.72
CA LEU A 66 4.92 6.31 -0.24
C LEU A 66 4.45 6.28 -1.70
N GLY A 67 3.27 5.71 -2.00
CA GLY A 67 2.76 5.70 -3.38
C GLY A 67 3.69 5.00 -4.38
N LEU A 68 4.42 3.96 -3.96
CA LEU A 68 5.43 3.32 -4.80
C LEU A 68 4.76 2.56 -5.96
N HIS A 69 5.22 2.83 -7.18
CA HIS A 69 4.79 2.13 -8.38
C HIS A 69 5.29 0.67 -8.38
N PRO A 70 4.50 -0.32 -8.84
CA PRO A 70 4.87 -1.73 -8.82
C PRO A 70 6.21 -2.09 -9.50
N LYS A 71 6.59 -1.33 -10.54
CA LYS A 71 7.87 -1.53 -11.25
C LYS A 71 9.09 -1.19 -10.37
N ASN A 72 8.96 -0.20 -9.49
CA ASN A 72 10.05 0.35 -8.69
C ASN A 72 9.89 0.05 -7.19
N ASN A 73 9.02 -0.92 -6.85
CA ASN A 73 8.71 -1.22 -5.46
C ASN A 73 9.80 -2.16 -4.87
N PRO A 74 10.60 -1.70 -3.87
CA PRO A 74 11.72 -2.46 -3.33
C PRO A 74 11.24 -3.75 -2.65
N PHE A 75 10.04 -3.76 -2.08
CA PHE A 75 9.46 -4.94 -1.45
C PHE A 75 9.07 -6.01 -2.47
N VAL A 76 8.62 -5.61 -3.66
CA VAL A 76 8.37 -6.54 -4.78
C VAL A 76 9.70 -7.09 -5.29
N GLN A 77 10.71 -6.23 -5.40
CA GLN A 77 12.05 -6.66 -5.81
C GLN A 77 12.66 -7.64 -4.81
N THR A 78 12.49 -7.44 -3.50
CA THR A 78 12.94 -8.38 -2.47
C THR A 78 12.34 -9.77 -2.63
N LEU A 79 11.06 -9.89 -2.97
CA LEU A 79 10.45 -11.20 -3.20
C LEU A 79 10.97 -11.87 -4.49
N ARG A 80 11.29 -11.09 -5.51
CA ARG A 80 11.92 -11.61 -6.73
C ARG A 80 13.34 -12.11 -6.47
N GLU A 81 14.12 -11.35 -5.70
CA GLU A 81 15.46 -11.76 -5.25
C GLU A 81 15.37 -13.04 -4.41
N PHE A 82 14.37 -13.13 -3.53
CA PHE A 82 14.08 -14.33 -2.76
C PHE A 82 13.82 -15.55 -3.65
N ASP A 83 12.94 -15.41 -4.66
CA ASP A 83 12.65 -16.47 -5.62
C ASP A 83 13.89 -16.87 -6.47
N GLN A 84 14.88 -15.98 -6.57
CA GLN A 84 16.18 -16.21 -7.23
C GLN A 84 17.25 -16.77 -6.28
N GLY A 85 16.91 -17.05 -5.02
CA GLY A 85 17.80 -17.68 -4.04
C GLY A 85 18.38 -16.75 -2.97
N HIS A 86 18.04 -15.46 -2.95
CA HIS A 86 18.48 -14.55 -1.89
C HIS A 86 17.58 -14.66 -0.63
N GLN A 87 18.02 -15.45 0.36
CA GLN A 87 17.19 -15.87 1.50
C GLN A 87 17.34 -15.01 2.78
N HIS A 88 18.01 -13.86 2.71
CA HIS A 88 18.32 -13.03 3.87
C HIS A 88 17.82 -11.59 3.71
N PHE A 89 17.59 -10.90 4.84
CA PHE A 89 17.32 -9.46 4.84
C PHE A 89 18.56 -8.67 4.40
N ALA A 90 19.73 -9.04 4.93
CA ALA A 90 20.99 -8.42 4.59
C ALA A 90 21.31 -8.61 3.09
N GLY A 91 21.57 -7.51 2.40
CA GLY A 91 21.80 -7.45 0.96
C GLY A 91 20.53 -7.43 0.12
N SER A 92 19.32 -7.42 0.71
CA SER A 92 18.07 -7.38 -0.05
C SER A 92 17.73 -5.97 -0.55
N ALA A 93 16.86 -5.86 -1.56
CA ALA A 93 16.33 -4.58 -2.02
C ALA A 93 15.62 -3.79 -0.91
N MET A 94 14.99 -4.48 0.06
CA MET A 94 14.34 -3.87 1.21
C MET A 94 15.36 -3.20 2.13
N GLU A 95 16.47 -3.87 2.45
CA GLU A 95 17.55 -3.26 3.26
C GLU A 95 18.17 -2.05 2.54
N ARG A 96 18.43 -2.18 1.24
CA ARG A 96 18.94 -1.06 0.44
C ARG A 96 18.00 0.15 0.47
N HIS A 97 16.69 -0.08 0.33
CA HIS A 97 15.68 0.99 0.45
C HIS A 97 15.70 1.65 1.83
N TYR A 98 15.70 0.88 2.92
CA TYR A 98 15.78 1.44 4.27
C TYR A 98 17.10 2.19 4.50
N THR A 99 18.17 1.80 3.83
CA THR A 99 19.46 2.48 3.97
C THR A 99 19.50 3.77 3.16
N SER A 100 18.96 3.78 1.94
CA SER A 100 19.02 4.92 1.02
C SER A 100 17.95 5.97 1.24
N PHE A 101 16.79 5.60 1.78
CA PHE A 101 15.68 6.52 2.02
C PHE A 101 15.43 6.69 3.53
N GLN A 102 16.10 7.70 4.11
CA GLN A 102 16.04 8.06 5.53
C GLN A 102 15.51 9.49 5.71
N PRO A 103 14.20 9.73 5.47
CA PRO A 103 13.62 11.07 5.52
C PRO A 103 13.82 11.71 6.89
N GLN A 104 14.25 12.97 6.91
CA GLN A 104 14.45 13.74 8.15
C GLN A 104 13.22 14.58 8.54
N SER A 105 12.19 14.62 7.70
CA SER A 105 10.96 15.34 7.97
C SER A 105 9.75 14.74 7.26
N MET A 106 8.56 15.13 7.71
CA MET A 106 7.30 14.76 7.06
C MET A 106 7.26 15.23 5.60
N ALA A 107 7.79 16.43 5.31
CA ALA A 107 7.89 16.94 3.94
C ALA A 107 8.66 15.98 3.01
N VAL A 108 9.79 15.42 3.46
CA VAL A 108 10.58 14.47 2.65
C VAL A 108 9.81 13.16 2.43
N VAL A 109 9.08 12.65 3.43
CA VAL A 109 8.20 11.48 3.26
C VAL A 109 7.15 11.73 2.18
N LEU A 110 6.55 12.93 2.21
CA LEU A 110 5.47 13.33 1.32
C LEU A 110 5.93 13.88 -0.02
N GLY A 111 7.23 14.10 -0.21
CA GLY A 111 7.81 14.66 -1.44
C GLY A 111 7.50 16.14 -1.64
N LEU A 112 7.32 16.88 -0.55
CA LEU A 112 7.07 18.32 -0.56
C LEU A 112 8.40 19.09 -0.46
N ALA A 113 8.53 20.15 -1.24
CA ALA A 113 9.60 21.15 -1.09
C ALA A 113 9.14 22.26 -0.14
N ASP A 114 10.05 22.78 0.69
CA ASP A 114 9.88 24.01 1.50
C ASP A 114 8.47 24.27 2.06
N SER A 115 8.08 23.47 3.05
CA SER A 115 6.77 23.54 3.73
C SER A 115 6.90 23.63 5.25
N GLU A 116 5.83 24.01 5.96
CA GLU A 116 5.78 23.88 7.42
C GLU A 116 5.93 22.41 7.86
N SER A 117 5.56 21.46 6.99
CA SER A 117 5.81 20.03 7.18
C SER A 117 7.29 19.67 7.22
N SER A 118 8.20 20.54 6.78
CA SER A 118 9.65 20.34 6.92
C SER A 118 10.13 20.40 8.37
N LYS A 119 9.34 21.03 9.26
CA LYS A 119 9.64 21.13 10.70
C LYS A 119 9.12 19.92 11.50
N LEU A 120 8.27 19.09 10.88
CA LEU A 120 7.64 17.95 11.55
C LEU A 120 8.50 16.69 11.37
N HIS A 121 8.61 15.89 12.44
CA HIS A 121 9.28 14.59 12.41
C HIS A 121 8.67 13.71 11.29
N PRO A 122 9.48 12.90 10.54
CA PRO A 122 8.98 12.05 9.44
C PRO A 122 7.80 11.18 9.85
N ASP A 123 7.78 10.75 11.11
CA ASP A 123 6.68 9.93 11.62
C ASP A 123 5.31 10.60 11.74
N ALA A 124 5.25 11.93 11.65
CA ALA A 124 4.02 12.70 11.57
C ALA A 124 3.35 12.59 10.19
N ALA A 125 3.99 11.96 9.19
CA ALA A 125 3.45 11.86 7.84
C ALA A 125 2.05 11.22 7.80
N VAL A 126 1.10 12.00 7.30
CA VAL A 126 -0.27 11.60 6.96
C VAL A 126 -0.56 12.08 5.53
N LEU A 127 -1.48 11.40 4.82
CA LEU A 127 -1.90 11.87 3.50
C LEU A 127 -3.00 12.94 3.62
N PRO A 128 -3.05 13.92 2.69
CA PRO A 128 -4.02 15.02 2.74
C PRO A 128 -5.48 14.57 2.87
N TRP A 129 -5.84 13.47 2.21
CA TRP A 129 -7.20 12.90 2.16
C TRP A 129 -7.47 11.80 3.19
N TRP A 130 -6.53 11.52 4.11
CA TRP A 130 -6.79 10.62 5.23
C TRP A 130 -7.66 11.29 6.30
N ALA A 131 -8.23 10.49 7.20
CA ALA A 131 -8.94 11.02 8.36
C ALA A 131 -8.11 12.10 9.07
N ALA A 132 -8.80 13.15 9.54
CA ALA A 132 -8.18 14.31 10.14
C ALA A 132 -7.22 13.88 11.27
N ALA A 133 -5.98 14.29 11.13
CA ALA A 133 -4.95 13.92 12.08
C ALA A 133 -4.90 14.88 13.26
N ASP A 134 -4.71 14.33 14.45
CA ASP A 134 -4.53 15.11 15.67
C ASP A 134 -3.08 15.62 15.76
N GLN A 135 -2.92 16.92 15.50
CA GLN A 135 -1.62 17.61 15.49
C GLN A 135 -0.98 17.73 16.88
N SER A 136 -1.75 17.53 17.97
CA SER A 136 -1.26 17.72 19.35
C SER A 136 -0.12 16.76 19.69
N ASN A 137 -0.10 15.57 19.07
CA ASN A 137 0.91 14.55 19.32
C ASN A 137 2.24 14.79 18.58
N TRP A 138 2.29 15.71 17.62
CA TRP A 138 3.45 15.87 16.73
C TRP A 138 4.41 16.96 17.19
N ARG A 139 3.90 18.02 17.83
CA ARG A 139 4.70 19.18 18.26
C ARG A 139 5.75 18.83 19.32
N ASN A 140 5.56 17.71 20.03
CA ASN A 140 6.46 17.21 21.06
C ASN A 140 7.37 16.08 20.56
N MET A 141 7.34 15.75 19.27
CA MET A 141 8.21 14.71 18.71
C MET A 141 9.57 15.31 18.37
N ASP A 142 10.62 14.86 19.06
CA ASP A 142 11.99 15.16 18.68
C ASP A 142 12.29 14.53 17.31
N ALA A 143 12.66 15.38 16.34
CA ALA A 143 13.04 15.03 14.97
C ALA A 143 14.12 13.93 14.90
N GLN A 144 14.97 13.82 15.93
CA GLN A 144 16.07 12.87 16.01
C GLN A 144 15.68 11.55 16.73
N GLN A 145 14.54 11.52 17.41
CA GLN A 145 14.13 10.37 18.20
C GLN A 145 13.58 9.25 17.31
N ARG A 146 14.38 8.18 17.18
CA ARG A 146 13.98 6.98 16.45
C ARG A 146 12.94 6.21 17.26
N ARG A 147 11.74 6.04 16.71
CA ARG A 147 10.61 5.38 17.39
C ARG A 147 10.31 4.01 16.80
N LEU A 148 9.88 3.09 17.67
CA LEU A 148 9.38 1.80 17.25
C LEU A 148 7.87 1.86 16.98
N ARG A 149 7.45 1.64 15.71
CA ARG A 149 6.03 1.72 15.32
C ARG A 149 5.24 0.43 15.49
N TYR A 150 5.46 -0.26 16.62
CA TYR A 150 4.72 -1.47 16.97
C TYR A 150 3.98 -1.28 18.28
N LYS A 151 2.65 -1.47 18.26
CA LYS A 151 1.83 -1.35 19.48
C LYS A 151 2.22 -2.37 20.55
N TYR A 152 2.69 -3.55 20.15
CA TYR A 152 3.08 -4.65 21.04
C TYR A 152 4.39 -5.29 20.57
N PRO A 153 5.55 -4.63 20.72
CA PRO A 153 6.82 -5.05 20.12
C PRO A 153 7.29 -6.41 20.64
N LYS A 154 7.08 -6.68 21.94
CA LYS A 154 7.40 -7.98 22.56
C LYS A 154 6.72 -9.17 21.90
N ARG A 155 5.52 -9.01 21.32
CA ARG A 155 4.82 -10.09 20.59
C ARG A 155 5.54 -10.51 19.31
N TYR A 156 6.46 -9.68 18.84
CA TYR A 156 7.25 -9.89 17.65
C TYR A 156 8.74 -10.11 17.96
N GLY A 157 9.09 -10.29 19.24
CA GLY A 157 10.47 -10.45 19.68
C GLY A 157 11.30 -9.15 19.58
N LEU A 158 10.65 -7.99 19.45
CA LEU A 158 11.32 -6.70 19.39
C LEU A 158 11.48 -6.09 20.78
N ASP A 159 12.60 -5.42 21.01
CA ASP A 159 12.91 -4.68 22.23
C ASP A 159 12.82 -3.16 21.97
N ALA A 160 11.89 -2.51 22.66
CA ALA A 160 11.61 -1.08 22.49
C ALA A 160 12.79 -0.15 22.84
N ASN A 161 13.83 -0.65 23.52
CA ASN A 161 15.02 0.13 23.86
C ASN A 161 16.08 0.12 22.74
N VAL A 162 16.04 -0.87 21.84
CA VAL A 162 17.07 -1.06 20.79
C VAL A 162 16.48 -1.07 19.39
N ASP A 163 15.22 -1.49 19.24
CA ASP A 163 14.53 -1.55 17.97
C ASP A 163 13.79 -0.26 17.65
N TYR A 164 13.85 0.13 16.38
CA TYR A 164 13.24 1.36 15.88
C TYR A 164 12.95 1.27 14.39
N GLY A 165 12.13 2.21 13.92
CA GLY A 165 11.78 2.36 12.51
C GLY A 165 10.35 1.95 12.20
N CYS A 166 10.03 1.97 10.91
CA CYS A 166 8.71 1.66 10.38
C CYS A 166 8.81 0.80 9.10
N GLN A 167 7.67 0.29 8.64
CA GLN A 167 7.60 -0.57 7.45
C GLN A 167 7.74 0.19 6.11
N PHE A 168 7.91 1.51 6.10
CA PHE A 168 7.84 2.33 4.89
C PHE A 168 9.19 2.84 4.43
N TYR A 169 10.01 3.34 5.35
CA TYR A 169 11.28 4.02 5.08
C TYR A 169 12.22 3.81 6.26
N GLY A 170 13.50 4.10 6.04
CA GLY A 170 14.50 3.98 7.08
C GLY A 170 14.74 5.27 7.88
N PRO A 171 15.67 5.24 8.84
CA PRO A 171 16.42 4.05 9.23
C PRO A 171 15.52 3.04 9.98
N VAL A 172 15.87 1.76 9.89
CA VAL A 172 15.25 0.69 10.70
C VAL A 172 16.33 -0.06 11.46
N SER A 173 16.03 -0.51 12.67
CA SER A 173 16.92 -1.46 13.36
C SER A 173 16.97 -2.78 12.60
N LYS A 174 18.04 -3.56 12.82
CA LYS A 174 18.18 -4.90 12.25
C LYS A 174 16.99 -5.79 12.61
N GLY A 175 16.54 -5.77 13.87
CA GLY A 175 15.40 -6.57 14.33
C GLY A 175 14.10 -6.23 13.61
N VAL A 176 13.81 -4.94 13.39
CA VAL A 176 12.63 -4.51 12.62
C VAL A 176 12.75 -4.90 11.14
N GLY A 177 13.93 -4.72 10.54
CA GLY A 177 14.19 -5.09 9.15
C GLY A 177 14.01 -6.59 8.89
N GLU A 178 14.60 -7.44 9.74
CA GLU A 178 14.48 -8.90 9.66
C GLU A 178 13.03 -9.38 9.87
N LEU A 179 12.31 -8.79 10.82
CA LEU A 179 10.90 -9.09 11.04
C LEU A 179 10.03 -8.79 9.79
N GLU A 180 10.20 -7.62 9.20
CA GLU A 180 9.42 -7.22 8.02
C GLU A 180 9.79 -8.05 6.79
N TYR A 181 11.07 -8.36 6.60
CA TYR A 181 11.54 -9.29 5.58
C TYR A 181 10.85 -10.67 5.72
N GLN A 182 10.88 -11.25 6.92
CA GLN A 182 10.27 -12.55 7.20
C GLN A 182 8.75 -12.54 6.96
N ARG A 183 8.06 -11.45 7.30
CA ARG A 183 6.62 -11.31 7.05
C ARG A 183 6.29 -11.28 5.56
N HIS A 184 7.08 -10.58 4.76
CA HIS A 184 6.95 -10.56 3.31
C HIS A 184 7.18 -11.96 2.72
N VAL A 185 8.32 -12.59 3.05
CA VAL A 185 8.68 -13.93 2.56
C VAL A 185 7.64 -14.97 2.94
N LYS A 186 7.25 -15.04 4.22
CA LYS A 186 6.26 -16.02 4.70
C LYS A 186 4.91 -15.85 4.00
N THR A 187 4.47 -14.61 3.81
CA THR A 187 3.22 -14.32 3.09
C THR A 187 3.32 -14.76 1.62
N HIS A 188 4.45 -14.45 0.97
CA HIS A 188 4.73 -14.83 -0.41
C HIS A 188 4.70 -16.35 -0.60
N GLN A 189 5.44 -17.09 0.23
CA GLN A 189 5.47 -18.55 0.19
C GLN A 189 4.08 -19.17 0.40
N LEU A 190 3.28 -18.63 1.32
CA LEU A 190 1.91 -19.11 1.56
C LEU A 190 1.01 -18.87 0.34
N ILE A 191 1.11 -17.71 -0.32
CA ILE A 191 0.35 -17.42 -1.54
C ILE A 191 0.85 -18.28 -2.70
N LEU A 192 2.16 -18.46 -2.85
CA LEU A 192 2.74 -19.32 -3.89
C LEU A 192 2.26 -20.78 -3.75
N LYS A 193 2.20 -21.27 -2.50
CA LYS A 193 1.76 -22.63 -2.18
C LYS A 193 0.26 -22.83 -2.33
N ASN A 194 -0.55 -21.93 -1.75
CA ASN A 194 -1.98 -22.15 -1.56
C ASN A 194 -2.88 -21.28 -2.47
N GLY A 195 -2.30 -20.35 -3.23
CA GLY A 195 -3.03 -19.31 -3.93
C GLY A 195 -3.44 -18.14 -3.01
N TYR A 196 -4.09 -17.14 -3.60
CA TYR A 196 -4.65 -16.00 -2.87
C TYR A 196 -6.03 -16.34 -2.30
N LEU A 197 -6.16 -16.35 -0.97
CA LEU A 197 -7.36 -16.79 -0.26
C LEU A 197 -7.99 -15.66 0.58
N PRO A 198 -8.59 -14.64 -0.06
CA PRO A 198 -9.08 -13.44 0.63
C PRO A 198 -10.24 -13.71 1.58
N TYR A 199 -11.05 -14.73 1.35
CA TYR A 199 -12.15 -15.06 2.27
C TYR A 199 -11.67 -15.64 3.60
N MET A 200 -10.46 -16.19 3.65
CA MET A 200 -9.86 -16.72 4.89
C MET A 200 -8.93 -15.71 5.55
N HIS A 201 -8.22 -14.91 4.76
CA HIS A 201 -7.19 -14.01 5.27
C HIS A 201 -7.58 -12.52 5.19
N GLY A 202 -8.70 -12.20 4.55
CA GLY A 202 -9.19 -10.84 4.27
C GLY A 202 -8.84 -10.36 2.85
N HIS A 203 -9.69 -9.52 2.27
CA HIS A 203 -9.43 -8.89 0.99
C HIS A 203 -8.38 -7.77 1.09
N LEU A 204 -7.79 -7.39 -0.04
CA LEU A 204 -7.04 -6.14 -0.16
C LEU A 204 -8.01 -4.96 -0.14
N THR A 205 -7.69 -3.93 0.63
CA THR A 205 -8.52 -2.72 0.79
C THR A 205 -7.66 -1.48 0.62
N GLY A 206 -8.26 -0.38 0.19
CA GLY A 206 -7.52 0.80 -0.26
C GLY A 206 -8.41 1.97 -0.64
N GLN A 207 -7.82 2.98 -1.25
CA GLN A 207 -8.54 4.13 -1.79
C GLN A 207 -8.27 4.27 -3.28
N PHE A 208 -9.27 4.70 -4.04
CA PHE A 208 -9.10 5.17 -5.40
C PHE A 208 -8.86 6.68 -5.37
N LEU A 209 -7.72 7.10 -5.91
CA LEU A 209 -7.45 8.51 -6.19
C LEU A 209 -7.86 8.75 -7.64
N VAL A 210 -8.74 9.71 -7.87
CA VAL A 210 -9.30 9.97 -9.19
C VAL A 210 -9.08 11.43 -9.58
N SER A 211 -8.47 11.63 -10.74
CA SER A 211 -8.43 12.90 -11.46
C SER A 211 -9.36 12.81 -12.68
N GLU A 212 -9.50 13.91 -13.42
CA GLU A 212 -10.38 13.95 -14.60
C GLU A 212 -10.00 12.93 -15.68
N ASN A 213 -8.70 12.69 -15.86
CA ASN A 213 -8.16 11.87 -16.95
C ASN A 213 -7.52 10.56 -16.48
N ASP A 214 -7.33 10.38 -15.18
CA ASP A 214 -6.64 9.21 -14.65
C ASP A 214 -7.08 8.84 -13.23
N TRP A 215 -6.70 7.65 -12.80
CA TRP A 215 -6.93 7.17 -11.46
C TRP A 215 -5.89 6.12 -11.05
N VAL A 216 -5.70 5.98 -9.74
CA VAL A 216 -4.92 4.87 -9.17
C VAL A 216 -5.61 4.32 -7.93
N TRP A 217 -5.35 3.05 -7.63
CA TRP A 217 -5.71 2.42 -6.38
C TRP A 217 -4.51 2.37 -5.43
N VAL A 218 -4.68 2.83 -4.20
CA VAL A 218 -3.64 2.90 -3.18
C VAL A 218 -3.92 1.86 -2.10
N CYS A 219 -2.98 0.92 -1.92
CA CYS A 219 -3.12 -0.14 -0.94
C CYS A 219 -3.09 0.40 0.50
N HIS A 220 -4.10 0.06 1.31
CA HIS A 220 -4.17 0.41 2.73
C HIS A 220 -4.00 -0.79 3.64
N LYS A 221 -4.69 -1.90 3.35
CA LYS A 221 -4.65 -3.12 4.15
C LYS A 221 -4.24 -4.30 3.29
N GLY A 222 -3.32 -5.09 3.82
CA GLY A 222 -2.80 -6.29 3.14
C GLY A 222 -1.55 -6.05 2.31
N ASN A 223 -0.73 -5.05 2.64
CA ASN A 223 0.52 -4.70 1.94
C ASN A 223 1.39 -5.92 1.61
N HIS A 224 1.63 -6.85 2.55
CA HIS A 224 2.45 -8.04 2.26
C HIS A 224 1.87 -8.89 1.14
N ARG A 225 0.54 -9.09 1.14
CA ARG A 225 -0.15 -9.88 0.11
C ARG A 225 -0.18 -9.15 -1.22
N TYR A 226 -0.44 -7.84 -1.20
CA TYR A 226 -0.36 -6.99 -2.39
C TYR A 226 1.02 -7.11 -3.06
N VAL A 227 2.10 -6.99 -2.28
CA VAL A 227 3.47 -7.12 -2.75
C VAL A 227 3.75 -8.53 -3.30
N SER A 228 3.26 -9.60 -2.64
CA SER A 228 3.37 -10.97 -3.16
C SER A 228 2.63 -11.17 -4.49
N LEU A 229 1.41 -10.66 -4.63
CA LEU A 229 0.64 -10.75 -5.89
C LEU A 229 1.37 -10.04 -7.03
N LEU A 230 1.98 -8.89 -6.75
CA LEU A 230 2.84 -8.21 -7.72
C LEU A 230 4.07 -9.06 -8.08
N ALA A 231 4.79 -9.61 -7.09
CA ALA A 231 5.97 -10.43 -7.33
C ALA A 231 5.66 -11.65 -8.21
N LEU A 232 4.51 -12.28 -7.98
CA LEU A 232 3.98 -13.42 -8.77
C LEU A 232 3.48 -13.04 -10.18
N GLY A 233 3.58 -11.77 -10.59
CA GLY A 233 3.28 -11.37 -11.96
C GLY A 233 1.79 -11.20 -12.28
N LEU A 234 0.94 -10.95 -11.28
CA LEU A 234 -0.47 -10.69 -11.56
C LEU A 234 -0.66 -9.37 -12.32
N GLU A 235 -1.48 -9.42 -13.38
CA GLU A 235 -1.84 -8.27 -14.24
C GLU A 235 -3.06 -7.51 -13.72
N ARG A 236 -3.88 -8.17 -12.92
CA ARG A 236 -5.07 -7.62 -12.27
C ARG A 236 -5.01 -7.96 -10.78
N ILE A 237 -5.07 -6.93 -9.94
CA ILE A 237 -5.03 -7.05 -8.49
C ILE A 237 -6.48 -7.04 -7.97
N PRO A 238 -6.96 -8.12 -7.34
CA PRO A 238 -8.31 -8.18 -6.79
C PRO A 238 -8.39 -7.40 -5.47
N VAL A 239 -9.22 -6.37 -5.44
CA VAL A 239 -9.45 -5.51 -4.28
C VAL A 239 -10.94 -5.42 -3.98
N VAL A 240 -11.30 -5.03 -2.76
CA VAL A 240 -12.68 -4.67 -2.43
C VAL A 240 -12.79 -3.17 -2.25
N PHE A 241 -13.95 -2.62 -2.60
CA PHE A 241 -14.25 -1.20 -2.49
C PHE A 241 -14.51 -0.80 -1.04
N ASN A 242 -13.44 -0.79 -0.25
CA ASN A 242 -13.49 -0.49 1.17
C ASN A 242 -12.21 0.22 1.60
N SER A 243 -12.34 1.17 2.51
CA SER A 243 -11.24 1.96 3.08
C SER A 243 -11.25 1.89 4.61
N LYS A 244 -10.35 2.61 5.26
CA LYS A 244 -10.33 2.74 6.71
C LYS A 244 -11.59 3.50 7.18
N PRO A 245 -12.13 3.20 8.38
CA PRO A 245 -13.17 4.03 8.98
C PRO A 245 -12.78 5.51 8.99
N GLY A 246 -13.72 6.39 8.64
CA GLY A 246 -13.47 7.85 8.57
C GLY A 246 -12.66 8.30 7.36
N SER A 247 -12.43 7.45 6.36
CA SER A 247 -11.76 7.81 5.10
C SER A 247 -12.64 7.46 3.91
N SER A 248 -12.70 8.35 2.91
CA SER A 248 -13.46 8.07 1.68
C SER A 248 -12.80 6.94 0.89
N VAL A 249 -13.57 6.09 0.21
CA VAL A 249 -13.01 5.05 -0.67
C VAL A 249 -12.57 5.65 -1.99
N VAL A 250 -13.28 6.67 -2.48
CA VAL A 250 -12.91 7.45 -3.67
C VAL A 250 -12.55 8.86 -3.21
N VAL A 251 -11.37 9.31 -3.61
CA VAL A 251 -10.86 10.65 -3.36
C VAL A 251 -10.75 11.36 -4.70
N GLN A 252 -11.62 12.34 -4.92
CA GLN A 252 -11.59 13.16 -6.14
C GLN A 252 -10.56 14.27 -5.97
N ARG A 253 -9.72 14.46 -6.99
CA ARG A 253 -8.75 15.57 -7.06
C ARG A 253 -9.41 16.92 -6.89
N ASN A 254 -10.57 17.11 -7.52
CA ASN A 254 -11.31 18.39 -7.53
C ASN A 254 -11.97 18.71 -6.17
N ASP A 255 -11.99 17.76 -5.23
CA ASP A 255 -12.53 17.96 -3.87
C ASP A 255 -11.44 18.39 -2.86
N VAL A 256 -10.27 18.86 -3.33
CA VAL A 256 -9.09 19.15 -2.48
C VAL A 256 -9.42 20.05 -1.28
N SER A 257 -10.25 21.08 -1.46
CA SER A 257 -10.67 22.01 -0.40
C SER A 257 -11.43 21.33 0.74
N HIS A 258 -11.98 20.13 0.50
CA HIS A 258 -12.76 19.34 1.45
C HIS A 258 -11.97 18.16 2.04
N TRP A 259 -10.71 17.97 1.64
CA TRP A 259 -9.90 16.89 2.19
C TRP A 259 -9.60 17.14 3.67
N PRO A 260 -9.68 16.14 4.56
CA PRO A 260 -9.69 16.39 6.00
C PRO A 260 -8.47 17.14 6.52
N ASN A 261 -7.28 16.86 5.96
CA ASN A 261 -6.05 17.54 6.37
C ASN A 261 -5.77 18.84 5.59
N VAL A 262 -6.60 19.18 4.60
CA VAL A 262 -6.64 20.53 4.00
C VAL A 262 -7.58 21.40 4.83
N THR A 263 -8.79 20.91 5.11
CA THR A 263 -9.79 21.63 5.91
C THR A 263 -9.31 21.96 7.32
N ASN A 264 -8.46 21.12 7.94
CA ASN A 264 -7.89 21.40 9.26
C ASN A 264 -6.61 22.27 9.22
N GLY A 265 -6.20 22.73 8.04
CA GLY A 265 -5.04 23.61 7.84
C GLY A 265 -3.66 22.94 7.96
N LEU A 266 -3.58 21.60 7.99
CA LEU A 266 -2.29 20.90 7.98
C LEU A 266 -1.58 21.00 6.62
N PHE A 267 -2.36 21.05 5.54
CA PHE A 267 -1.87 21.27 4.19
C PHE A 267 -2.61 22.46 3.57
N SER A 268 -1.88 23.27 2.80
CA SER A 268 -2.49 24.08 1.75
C SER A 268 -3.07 23.19 0.64
N GLU A 269 -3.98 23.72 -0.18
CA GLU A 269 -4.48 23.02 -1.36
C GLU A 269 -3.34 22.66 -2.33
N ASP A 270 -2.38 23.57 -2.53
CA ASP A 270 -1.24 23.36 -3.42
C ASP A 270 -0.34 22.21 -2.95
N GLU A 271 0.00 22.15 -1.65
CA GLU A 271 0.76 21.03 -1.09
C GLU A 271 -0.01 19.72 -1.20
N ALA A 272 -1.32 19.76 -0.93
CA ALA A 272 -2.16 18.57 -1.01
C ALA A 272 -2.24 18.01 -2.44
N LEU A 273 -2.37 18.89 -3.44
CA LEU A 273 -2.35 18.51 -4.85
C LEU A 273 -0.98 17.98 -5.27
N GLN A 274 0.13 18.56 -4.80
CA GLN A 274 1.47 18.02 -5.06
C GLN A 274 1.60 16.57 -4.57
N VAL A 275 1.14 16.28 -3.35
CA VAL A 275 1.16 14.91 -2.80
C VAL A 275 0.25 13.99 -3.63
N PHE A 276 -0.95 14.43 -3.99
CA PHE A 276 -1.91 13.65 -4.78
C PHE A 276 -1.37 13.31 -6.18
N ASP A 277 -0.88 14.32 -6.89
CA ASP A 277 -0.42 14.22 -8.27
C ASP A 277 0.81 13.33 -8.38
N ARG A 278 1.64 13.25 -7.33
CA ARG A 278 2.70 12.25 -7.23
C ARG A 278 2.15 10.84 -7.31
N PHE A 279 1.04 10.51 -6.67
CA PHE A 279 0.48 9.16 -6.74
C PHE A 279 -0.08 8.83 -8.12
N ILE A 280 -0.74 9.80 -8.76
CA ILE A 280 -1.32 9.65 -10.10
C ILE A 280 -0.21 9.48 -11.16
N SER A 281 0.89 10.23 -11.03
CA SER A 281 2.01 10.17 -11.95
C SER A 281 2.51 8.74 -12.22
N THR A 282 2.75 8.43 -13.49
CA THR A 282 3.24 7.12 -13.96
C THR A 282 4.74 6.92 -13.73
N THR A 283 5.46 7.96 -13.28
CA THR A 283 6.94 8.00 -13.27
C THR A 283 7.57 8.13 -11.88
N ASN A 284 6.89 7.74 -10.80
CA ASN A 284 7.51 7.76 -9.47
C ASN A 284 8.83 6.97 -9.44
N LYS A 285 9.93 7.70 -9.32
CA LYS A 285 11.27 7.22 -8.98
C LYS A 285 11.42 7.28 -7.46
#